data_AF-A0A9E2YWZ3-F1
#
_entry.id   AF-A0A9E2YWZ3-F1
#
_cell.length_a   1.000
_cell.length_b   1.000
_cell.length_c   1.000
_cell.angle_alpha   90.00
_cell.angle_beta   90.00
_cell.angle_gamma   90.00
#
_symmetry.space_group_name_H-M   'P 1'
#
loop_
_entity.id
_entity.type
_entity.pdbx_description
1 polymer ?
#
loop_
_entity_poly.entity_id
_entity_poly.type
_entity_poly.pdbx_seq_one_letter_code
_entity_poly.pdbx_strand_id
1 'polypeptide(L)'
;MLIHPTVERLRALGLSAMADAFIELLNSPDAAELSREDWFGLLIDREATSRDNKRLARRLRDAKLRQAAVVDDVNLHAPCGLDRGLFQKLATGEWLRDHHHVVVVGPSDPAS
;
A
#
# COMPACT_ATOMS: atom_id res chain seq x y z
N MET A 1 15.10 -31.89 -0.65
CA MET A 1 13.75 -31.36 -0.35
C MET A 1 13.01 -31.22 -1.67
N LEU A 2 11.76 -31.69 -1.78
CA LEU A 2 11.00 -31.57 -3.03
C LEU A 2 10.40 -30.16 -3.11
N ILE A 3 10.76 -29.40 -4.14
CA ILE A 3 10.32 -28.00 -4.36
C ILE A 3 8.80 -27.96 -4.57
N HIS A 4 8.27 -28.89 -5.36
CA HIS A 4 6.85 -28.92 -5.75
C HIS A 4 5.88 -29.09 -4.56
N PRO A 5 6.06 -30.08 -3.65
CA PRO A 5 5.20 -30.19 -2.45
C PRO A 5 5.26 -28.99 -1.51
N THR A 6 6.39 -28.28 -1.47
CA THR A 6 6.56 -27.10 -0.61
C THR A 6 5.72 -25.94 -1.12
N VAL A 7 5.78 -25.66 -2.43
CA VAL A 7 4.97 -24.63 -3.09
C VAL A 7 3.48 -24.92 -2.94
N GLU A 8 3.05 -26.17 -3.17
CA GLU A 8 1.65 -26.56 -2.99
C GLU A 8 1.18 -26.34 -1.56
N ARG A 9 2.02 -26.67 -0.57
CA ARG A 9 1.69 -26.47 0.85
C ARG A 9 1.61 -25.00 1.23
N LEU A 10 2.50 -24.15 0.70
CA LEU A 10 2.42 -22.69 0.89
C LEU A 10 1.12 -22.13 0.31
N ARG A 11 0.73 -22.56 -0.89
CA ARG A 11 -0.54 -22.16 -1.51
C ARG A 11 -1.74 -22.62 -0.68
N ALA A 12 -1.74 -23.86 -0.18
CA ALA A 12 -2.80 -24.40 0.68
C ALA A 12 -2.95 -23.64 2.01
N LEU A 13 -1.85 -23.08 2.55
CA LEU A 13 -1.86 -22.22 3.73
C LEU A 13 -2.27 -20.76 3.44
N GLY A 14 -2.59 -20.44 2.17
CA GLY A 14 -2.91 -19.09 1.74
C GLY A 14 -1.70 -18.16 1.63
N LEU A 15 -0.48 -18.71 1.61
CA LEU A 15 0.79 -17.99 1.46
C LEU A 15 1.21 -17.95 -0.02
N SER A 16 0.30 -17.52 -0.90
CA SER A 16 0.50 -17.64 -2.35
C SER A 16 1.63 -16.78 -2.88
N ALA A 17 1.80 -15.55 -2.38
CA ALA A 17 2.88 -14.68 -2.83
C ALA A 17 4.23 -15.14 -2.28
N MET A 18 4.25 -15.74 -1.08
CA MET A 18 5.43 -16.45 -0.58
C MET A 18 5.81 -17.63 -1.49
N ALA A 19 4.82 -18.38 -1.97
CA ALA A 19 5.05 -19.53 -2.85
C ALA A 19 5.61 -19.10 -4.21
N ASP A 20 5.12 -17.99 -4.77
CA ASP A 20 5.64 -17.42 -6.00
C ASP A 20 7.07 -16.88 -5.79
N ALA A 21 7.31 -16.13 -4.71
CA ALA A 21 8.64 -15.63 -4.36
C ALA A 21 9.66 -16.74 -4.10
N PHE A 22 9.23 -17.87 -3.54
CA PHE A 22 10.04 -19.06 -3.35
C PHE A 22 10.54 -19.64 -4.68
N ILE A 23 9.67 -19.69 -5.70
CA ILE A 23 10.05 -20.13 -7.05
C ILE A 23 11.00 -19.10 -7.70
N GLU A 24 10.70 -17.81 -7.58
CA GLU A 24 11.54 -16.73 -8.11
C GLU A 24 12.97 -16.79 -7.54
N LEU A 25 13.09 -16.91 -6.22
CA LEU A 25 14.38 -16.96 -5.55
C LEU A 25 15.16 -18.24 -5.87
N LEU A 26 14.49 -19.39 -6.05
CA LEU A 26 15.18 -20.62 -6.48
C LEU A 26 15.77 -20.53 -7.88
N ASN A 27 15.19 -19.70 -8.75
CA ASN A 27 15.66 -19.50 -10.12
C ASN A 27 16.58 -18.27 -10.25
N SER A 28 16.82 -17.54 -9.17
CA SER A 28 17.65 -16.34 -9.16
C SER A 28 19.09 -16.68 -8.76
N PRO A 29 20.10 -16.39 -9.62
CA PRO A 29 21.50 -16.63 -9.28
C PRO A 29 21.98 -15.76 -8.11
N ASP A 30 21.45 -14.54 -8.00
CA ASP A 30 21.81 -13.57 -6.95
C ASP A 30 21.32 -14.03 -5.56
N ALA A 31 20.26 -14.85 -5.53
CA ALA A 31 19.75 -15.42 -4.28
C ALA A 31 20.72 -16.42 -3.63
N ALA A 32 21.74 -16.91 -4.36
CA ALA A 32 22.75 -17.81 -3.83
C ALA A 32 23.72 -17.12 -2.85
N GLU A 33 23.83 -15.79 -2.91
CA GLU A 33 24.69 -14.99 -2.03
C GLU A 33 23.99 -14.58 -0.73
N LEU A 34 22.67 -14.77 -0.63
CA LEU A 34 21.90 -14.41 0.55
C LEU A 34 22.11 -15.39 1.70
N SER A 35 22.15 -14.86 2.92
CA SER A 35 22.04 -15.68 4.12
C SER A 35 20.65 -16.35 4.17
N ARG A 36 20.51 -17.42 4.97
CA ARG A 36 19.22 -18.12 5.09
C ARG A 36 18.17 -17.22 5.74
N GLU A 37 18.62 -16.38 6.66
CA GLU A 37 17.83 -15.39 7.39
C GLU A 37 17.27 -14.33 6.43
N ASP A 38 18.13 -13.76 5.58
CA ASP A 38 17.71 -12.75 4.59
C ASP A 38 16.77 -13.35 3.55
N TRP A 39 17.10 -14.55 3.08
CA TRP A 39 16.28 -15.28 2.11
C TRP A 39 14.87 -15.55 2.65
N PHE A 40 14.78 -15.98 3.92
CA PHE A 40 13.50 -16.18 4.58
C PHE A 40 12.76 -14.87 4.85
N GLY A 41 13.48 -13.81 5.21
CA GLY A 41 12.94 -12.46 5.36
C GLY A 41 12.24 -11.97 4.09
N LEU A 42 12.90 -12.09 2.94
CA LEU A 42 12.34 -11.68 1.64
C LEU A 42 11.04 -12.42 1.30
N LEU A 43 10.96 -13.71 1.62
CA LEU A 43 9.74 -14.49 1.41
C LEU A 43 8.57 -13.98 2.26
N ILE A 44 8.83 -13.70 3.54
CA ILE A 44 7.82 -13.14 4.45
C ILE A 44 7.40 -11.76 3.97
N ASP A 45 8.34 -10.90 3.61
CA ASP A 45 8.08 -9.53 3.17
C ASP A 45 7.23 -9.49 1.90
N ARG A 46 7.50 -10.42 0.95
CA ARG A 46 6.68 -10.57 -0.26
C ARG A 46 5.23 -10.92 0.06
N GLU A 47 5.00 -11.84 0.99
CA GLU A 47 3.65 -12.21 1.40
C GLU A 47 2.95 -11.09 2.19
N ALA A 48 3.65 -10.45 3.12
CA ALA A 48 3.12 -9.34 3.91
C ALA A 48 2.70 -8.17 3.00
N THR A 49 3.58 -7.76 2.09
CA THR A 49 3.30 -6.71 1.09
C THR A 49 2.10 -7.06 0.22
N SER A 50 2.00 -8.31 -0.26
CA SER A 50 0.86 -8.77 -1.05
C SER A 50 -0.46 -8.67 -0.28
N ARG A 51 -0.45 -9.04 1.00
CA ARG A 51 -1.63 -8.93 1.88
C ARG A 51 -2.02 -7.48 2.13
N ASP A 52 -1.06 -6.61 2.39
CA ASP A 52 -1.32 -5.18 2.63
C ASP A 52 -1.87 -4.50 1.37
N ASN A 53 -1.31 -4.81 0.20
CA ASN A 53 -1.83 -4.35 -1.08
C ASN A 53 -3.28 -4.82 -1.33
N LYS A 54 -3.59 -6.08 -1.03
CA LYS A 54 -4.97 -6.60 -1.13
C LYS A 54 -5.93 -5.91 -0.16
N ARG A 55 -5.49 -5.63 1.08
CA ARG A 55 -6.28 -4.89 2.07
C ARG A 55 -6.53 -3.45 1.61
N LEU A 56 -5.51 -2.76 1.10
CA LEU A 56 -5.61 -1.42 0.56
C LEU A 56 -6.56 -1.37 -0.63
N ALA A 57 -6.38 -2.24 -1.61
CA ALA A 57 -7.24 -2.33 -2.79
C ALA A 57 -8.70 -2.59 -2.40
N ARG A 58 -8.94 -3.45 -1.40
CA ARG A 58 -10.30 -3.65 -0.85
C ARG A 58 -10.85 -2.38 -0.22
N ARG A 59 -10.10 -1.70 0.65
CA ARG A 59 -10.53 -0.43 1.28
C ARG A 59 -10.87 0.65 0.25
N LEU A 60 -10.06 0.79 -0.80
CA LEU A 60 -10.31 1.74 -1.88
C LEU A 60 -11.59 1.42 -2.66
N ARG A 61 -11.84 0.13 -2.96
CA ARG A 61 -13.09 -0.31 -3.59
C ARG A 61 -14.30 -0.04 -2.70
N ASP A 62 -14.19 -0.36 -1.41
CA ASP A 62 -15.27 -0.18 -0.44
C ASP A 62 -15.59 1.31 -0.21
N ALA A 63 -14.59 2.19 -0.30
CA ALA A 63 -14.74 3.64 -0.16
C ALA A 63 -15.54 4.31 -1.30
N LYS A 64 -15.68 3.65 -2.47
CA LYS A 64 -16.45 4.15 -3.63
C LYS A 64 -16.14 5.62 -3.96
N LEU A 65 -14.85 5.99 -3.93
CA LEU A 65 -14.42 7.36 -4.23
C LEU A 65 -14.81 7.73 -5.65
N ARG A 66 -15.36 8.94 -5.84
CA ARG A 66 -15.81 9.43 -7.15
C ARG A 66 -14.65 9.71 -8.11
N GLN A 67 -13.49 10.04 -7.58
CA GLN A 67 -12.29 10.39 -8.33
C GLN A 67 -11.07 9.74 -7.68
N ALA A 68 -10.10 9.36 -8.50
CA ALA A 68 -8.76 9.01 -8.04
C ALA A 68 -8.00 10.32 -7.77
N ALA A 69 -8.19 10.88 -6.57
CA ALA A 69 -7.51 12.12 -6.18
C ALA A 69 -6.13 11.81 -5.59
N VAL A 70 -5.13 12.56 -6.02
CA VAL A 70 -3.81 12.63 -5.38
C VAL A 70 -3.55 14.04 -4.85
N VAL A 71 -2.69 14.14 -3.85
CA VAL A 71 -2.34 15.42 -3.21
C VAL A 71 -1.70 16.39 -4.22
N ASP A 72 -0.93 15.87 -5.17
CA ASP A 72 -0.23 16.65 -6.19
C ASP A 72 -1.16 17.36 -7.17
N ASP A 73 -2.39 16.86 -7.35
CA ASP A 73 -3.39 17.46 -8.25
C ASP A 73 -4.14 18.63 -7.59
N VAL A 74 -3.87 18.93 -6.31
CA VAL A 74 -4.59 19.99 -5.59
C VAL A 74 -4.10 21.36 -6.02
N ASN A 75 -5.00 22.15 -6.60
CA ASN A 75 -4.73 23.54 -6.95
C ASN A 75 -4.72 24.44 -5.70
N LEU A 76 -3.53 24.62 -5.12
CA LEU A 76 -3.30 25.52 -3.97
C LEU A 76 -3.36 27.01 -4.35
N HIS A 77 -3.44 27.35 -5.64
CA HIS A 77 -3.59 28.72 -6.11
C HIS A 77 -5.05 29.12 -6.35
N ALA A 78 -5.99 28.19 -6.15
CA ALA A 78 -7.42 28.48 -6.28
C ALA A 78 -7.84 29.57 -5.27
N PRO A 79 -8.81 30.44 -5.64
CA PRO A 79 -9.26 31.55 -4.80
C PRO A 79 -10.01 31.10 -3.53
N CYS A 80 -10.16 29.80 -3.28
CA CYS A 80 -10.84 29.23 -2.13
C CYS A 80 -10.10 29.41 -0.78
N GLY A 81 -8.94 30.06 -0.77
CA GLY A 81 -8.25 30.46 0.46
C GLY A 81 -7.65 29.31 1.26
N LEU A 82 -7.28 28.21 0.59
CA LEU A 82 -6.68 27.05 1.24
C LEU A 82 -5.27 27.37 1.77
N ASP A 83 -5.08 27.29 3.09
CA ASP A 83 -3.76 27.44 3.71
C ASP A 83 -2.85 26.28 3.29
N ARG A 84 -1.80 26.59 2.52
CA ARG A 84 -0.81 25.62 2.01
C ARG A 84 -0.09 24.88 3.12
N GLY A 85 0.29 25.56 4.20
CA GLY A 85 1.00 24.95 5.32
C GLY A 85 0.12 23.97 6.09
N LEU A 86 -1.16 24.34 6.31
CA LEU A 86 -2.13 23.45 6.92
C LEU A 86 -2.44 22.25 6.03
N PHE A 87 -2.67 22.47 4.72
CA PHE A 87 -2.96 21.38 3.79
C PHE A 87 -1.81 20.37 3.72
N GLN A 88 -0.56 20.83 3.67
CA GLN A 88 0.61 19.94 3.70
C GLN A 88 0.70 19.13 5.00
N LYS A 89 0.41 19.73 6.16
CA LYS A 89 0.32 19.01 7.44
C LYS A 89 -0.80 17.97 7.42
N LEU A 90 -1.96 18.27 6.84
CA LEU A 90 -3.05 17.30 6.72
C LEU A 90 -2.71 16.17 5.75
N ALA A 91 -1.96 16.45 4.69
CA ALA A 91 -1.52 15.48 3.68
C ALA A 91 -0.56 14.41 4.25
N THR A 92 0.14 14.67 5.36
CA THR A 92 0.96 13.64 6.04
C THR A 92 0.12 12.53 6.65
N GLY A 93 -1.18 12.77 6.86
CA GLY A 93 -2.09 11.84 7.53
C GLY A 93 -1.83 11.67 9.02
N GLU A 94 -0.97 12.50 9.64
CA GLU A 94 -0.65 12.40 11.07
C GLU A 94 -1.90 12.56 11.95
N TRP A 95 -2.82 13.45 11.55
CA TRP A 95 -4.12 13.63 12.21
C TRP A 95 -4.97 12.37 12.26
N LEU A 96 -4.82 11.42 11.33
CA LEU A 96 -5.50 10.12 11.39
C LEU A 96 -4.93 9.23 12.50
N ARG A 97 -3.61 9.28 12.72
CA ARG A 97 -2.93 8.54 13.80
C ARG A 97 -3.24 9.14 15.16
N ASP A 98 -3.35 10.46 15.23
CA ASP A 98 -3.64 11.19 16.47
C ASP A 98 -5.14 11.28 16.78
N HIS A 99 -6.00 10.68 15.94
CA HIS A 99 -7.46 10.70 16.07
C HIS A 99 -8.07 12.11 16.11
N HIS A 100 -7.46 13.07 15.41
CA HIS A 100 -7.98 14.44 15.32
C HIS A 100 -9.10 14.55 14.28
N HIS A 101 -10.08 15.42 14.55
CA HIS A 101 -11.15 15.74 13.62
C HIS A 101 -10.73 16.84 12.66
N VAL A 102 -10.99 16.66 11.36
CA VAL A 102 -10.79 17.67 10.33
C VAL A 102 -12.15 18.16 9.84
N VAL A 103 -12.38 19.47 9.93
CA VAL A 103 -13.59 20.12 9.42
C VAL A 103 -13.19 20.98 8.24
N VAL A 104 -13.78 20.71 7.07
CA VAL A 104 -13.56 21.51 5.86
C VAL A 104 -14.67 22.55 5.79
N VAL A 105 -14.28 23.82 5.78
CA VAL A 105 -15.21 24.97 5.70
C VAL A 105 -14.76 25.86 4.55
N GLY A 106 -15.71 26.32 3.73
CA GLY A 106 -15.42 27.24 2.64
C GLY A 106 -16.57 27.29 1.62
N PRO A 107 -16.56 28.28 0.71
CA PRO A 107 -17.50 28.32 -0.39
C PRO A 107 -17.26 27.12 -1.32
N SER A 108 -18.29 26.31 -1.54
CA SER A 108 -18.30 25.32 -2.62
C SER A 108 -18.48 26.04 -3.94
N ASP A 109 -17.56 25.85 -4.88
CA ASP A 109 -17.65 26.39 -6.24
C ASP A 109 -19.02 26.04 -6.86
N PRO A 110 -19.79 27.00 -7.41
CA PRO A 110 -21.00 26.66 -8.15
C PRO A 110 -20.61 25.86 -9.39
N ALA A 111 -21.10 24.62 -9.46
CA ALA A 111 -20.83 23.67 -10.53
C ALA A 111 -20.85 24.33 -11.93
N SER A 112 -19.77 24.11 -12.69
CA SER A 112 -19.74 24.22 -14.16
C SER A 112 -20.01 22.86 -14.76
#